data_AF-A0A369J6X4-F1
#
_entry.id   AF-A0A369J6X4-F1
#
_cell.length_a   1.000
_cell.length_b   1.000
_cell.length_c   1.000
_cell.angle_alpha   90.00
_cell.angle_beta   90.00
_cell.angle_gamma   90.00
#
_symmetry.space_group_name_H-M   'P 1'
#
loop_
_entity.id
_entity.type
_entity.pdbx_description
1 polymer ?
#
loop_
_entity_poly.entity_id
_entity_poly.type
_entity_poly.pdbx_seq_one_letter_code
_entity_poly.pdbx_strand_id
1 'polypeptide(L)'
;MSPELLDSFAISQPLSKSQPEKKATSKVSFELKFPLNPPTIPLGLTALDINKNHGIRVKAYLDNLTRESVTVRLDGWGDTVLNGAMCNWLPFYTSDRELQSGSASTLDVPTRTPSQATTAIEVTFPKGPFAAPPLVVVWLNMLDFDEKHNWRIKATASDITCFGFVMHLDTWGDTILNAAAATWIAYPANLPNIMSGSFKVTDVRPWHEPRLENKGSAQFRAALQTTPGIRGGLNMLDIACKADLRIKVGWSNVDETGLEWNIDSWSDTILYDAGASYIALQLY
;
A
#
# COMPACT_ATOMS: atom_id res chain seq x y z
N MET A 1 23.44 13.11 -9.04
CA MET A 1 23.16 12.43 -10.32
C MET A 1 21.71 12.77 -10.65
N SER A 2 21.42 13.35 -11.83
CA SER A 2 20.19 14.13 -12.06
C SER A 2 18.90 13.32 -11.82
N PRO A 3 17.87 13.90 -11.18
CA PRO A 3 16.60 13.23 -10.87
C PRO A 3 15.64 13.11 -12.06
N GLU A 4 16.09 13.40 -13.27
CA GLU A 4 15.26 13.45 -14.50
C GLU A 4 14.61 12.10 -14.89
N LEU A 5 14.85 11.02 -14.14
CA LEU A 5 14.25 9.70 -14.35
C LEU A 5 13.08 9.37 -13.40
N LEU A 6 12.75 10.23 -12.42
CA LEU A 6 11.67 9.97 -11.45
C LEU A 6 10.36 10.73 -11.74
N ASP A 7 10.36 11.61 -12.75
CA ASP A 7 9.30 12.58 -13.04
C ASP A 7 8.22 12.14 -14.04
N SER A 8 8.21 10.87 -14.45
CA SER A 8 7.07 10.31 -15.16
C SER A 8 6.75 8.94 -14.58
N PHE A 9 5.53 8.44 -14.80
CA PHE A 9 5.02 7.17 -14.28
C PHE A 9 4.33 7.24 -12.90
N ALA A 10 3.53 8.29 -12.69
CA ALA A 10 2.20 8.02 -12.16
C ALA A 10 1.35 7.46 -13.32
N ILE A 11 1.32 6.14 -13.48
CA ILE A 11 0.21 5.52 -14.20
C ILE A 11 -0.61 4.75 -13.18
N SER A 12 -1.60 5.43 -12.60
CA SER A 12 -2.86 4.76 -12.34
C SER A 12 -3.32 4.15 -13.65
N GLN A 13 -3.12 2.85 -13.88
CA GLN A 13 -3.78 2.19 -15.00
C GLN A 13 -5.15 1.75 -14.52
N PRO A 14 -6.25 2.37 -15.00
CA PRO A 14 -7.54 1.72 -14.90
C PRO A 14 -7.47 0.42 -15.70
N LEU A 15 -7.90 -0.69 -15.10
CA LEU A 15 -8.36 -1.82 -15.90
C LEU A 15 -9.54 -1.31 -16.75
N SER A 16 -9.43 -1.46 -18.07
CA SER A 16 -10.52 -1.17 -18.99
C SER A 16 -11.68 -2.13 -18.73
N LYS A 17 -12.92 -1.64 -18.79
CA LYS A 17 -14.16 -2.43 -18.75
C LYS A 17 -14.30 -3.32 -19.98
N SER A 18 -13.45 -4.33 -20.14
CA SER A 18 -13.59 -5.33 -21.20
C SER A 18 -13.64 -6.74 -20.61
N GLN A 19 -14.87 -7.15 -20.30
CA GLN A 19 -15.32 -8.49 -19.90
C GLN A 19 -14.70 -9.09 -18.61
N PRO A 20 -15.51 -9.79 -17.78
CA PRO A 20 -15.01 -10.49 -16.62
C PRO A 20 -14.16 -11.68 -17.07
N GLU A 21 -12.84 -11.50 -17.17
CA GLU A 21 -11.91 -12.61 -17.36
C GLU A 21 -11.55 -13.22 -16.00
N LYS A 22 -11.57 -14.56 -15.92
CA LYS A 22 -11.15 -15.34 -14.73
C LYS A 22 -9.69 -15.12 -14.30
N LYS A 23 -8.95 -14.34 -15.08
CA LYS A 23 -7.63 -13.79 -14.75
C LYS A 23 -7.55 -12.42 -15.39
N ALA A 24 -7.93 -11.36 -14.68
CA ALA A 24 -7.60 -10.00 -15.09
C ALA A 24 -6.08 -9.83 -15.01
N THR A 25 -5.37 -10.31 -16.04
CA THR A 25 -3.93 -10.22 -16.15
C THR A 25 -3.62 -8.91 -16.85
N SER A 26 -3.55 -7.80 -16.12
CA SER A 26 -2.94 -6.60 -16.70
C SER A 26 -1.44 -6.77 -16.70
N LYS A 27 -0.85 -6.92 -17.88
CA LYS A 27 0.59 -6.80 -18.08
C LYS A 27 0.89 -5.34 -18.37
N VAL A 28 1.28 -4.59 -17.35
CA VAL A 28 1.88 -3.27 -17.55
C VAL A 28 3.38 -3.48 -17.59
N SER A 29 3.96 -3.44 -18.80
CA SER A 29 5.40 -3.46 -19.00
C SER A 29 5.88 -2.06 -19.30
N PHE A 30 6.86 -1.59 -18.54
CA PHE A 30 7.54 -0.33 -18.78
C PHE A 30 9.04 -0.57 -18.64
N GLU A 31 9.81 0.10 -19.49
CA GLU A 31 11.28 0.07 -19.42
C GLU A 31 11.73 1.04 -18.34
N LEU A 32 12.28 0.51 -17.26
CA LEU A 32 12.99 1.29 -16.26
C LEU A 32 14.48 1.04 -16.46
N LYS A 33 15.19 2.01 -17.02
CA LYS A 33 16.64 1.93 -17.21
C LYS A 33 17.33 2.21 -15.88
N PHE A 34 17.70 1.16 -15.15
CA PHE A 34 18.46 1.30 -13.91
C PHE A 34 19.95 1.01 -14.14
N PRO A 35 20.86 1.90 -13.72
CA PRO A 35 22.29 1.62 -13.82
C PRO A 35 22.74 0.50 -12.86
N LEU A 36 23.52 -0.44 -13.42
CA LEU A 36 24.33 -1.51 -12.82
C LEU A 36 23.64 -2.60 -11.97
N ASN A 37 22.62 -2.30 -11.16
CA ASN A 37 21.90 -3.28 -10.35
C ASN A 37 20.38 -3.10 -10.46
N PRO A 38 19.57 -4.18 -10.49
CA PRO A 38 18.13 -4.04 -10.41
C PRO A 38 17.77 -3.31 -9.12
N PRO A 39 16.84 -2.35 -9.17
CA PRO A 39 16.42 -1.56 -8.01
C PRO A 39 15.64 -2.42 -7.03
N THR A 40 15.41 -1.83 -5.86
CA THR A 40 14.33 -2.25 -4.97
C THR A 40 13.09 -1.40 -5.29
N ILE A 41 11.93 -2.03 -5.46
CA ILE A 41 10.68 -1.35 -5.83
C ILE A 41 9.55 -1.83 -4.91
N PRO A 42 9.47 -1.36 -3.65
CA PRO A 42 8.28 -1.54 -2.83
C PRO A 42 7.04 -0.98 -3.52
N LEU A 43 5.91 -1.67 -3.35
CA LEU A 43 4.65 -1.33 -3.98
C LEU A 43 3.46 -1.59 -3.04
N GLY A 44 2.39 -0.83 -3.24
CA GLY A 44 1.18 -0.90 -2.42
C GLY A 44 -0.08 -0.66 -3.25
N LEU A 45 -1.19 -1.29 -2.83
CA LEU A 45 -2.50 -1.11 -3.44
C LEU A 45 -3.02 0.32 -3.19
N THR A 46 -3.59 0.94 -4.21
CA THR A 46 -4.15 2.30 -4.13
C THR A 46 -5.61 2.38 -4.58
N ALA A 47 -6.08 1.43 -5.39
CA ALA A 47 -7.50 1.31 -5.71
C ALA A 47 -7.88 -0.15 -5.94
N LEU A 48 -9.12 -0.49 -5.63
CA LEU A 48 -9.71 -1.81 -5.82
C LEU A 48 -11.17 -1.68 -6.25
N ASP A 49 -11.60 -2.53 -7.18
CA ASP A 49 -12.98 -2.79 -7.59
C ASP A 49 -13.12 -4.31 -7.75
N ILE A 50 -13.69 -4.98 -6.75
CA ILE A 50 -13.78 -6.44 -6.67
C ILE A 50 -15.21 -6.84 -6.35
N ASN A 51 -15.78 -7.73 -7.17
CA ASN A 51 -17.14 -8.20 -6.98
C ASN A 51 -17.32 -8.92 -5.63
N LYS A 52 -18.45 -8.67 -4.98
CA LYS A 52 -18.75 -9.24 -3.65
C LYS A 52 -19.15 -10.71 -3.62
N ASN A 53 -19.53 -11.33 -4.75
CA ASN A 53 -20.20 -12.64 -4.72
C ASN A 53 -19.22 -13.82 -4.51
N HIS A 54 -17.93 -13.52 -4.46
CA HIS A 54 -16.84 -14.45 -4.24
C HIS A 54 -15.79 -13.80 -3.34
N GLY A 55 -14.86 -14.59 -2.80
CA GLY A 55 -13.81 -14.08 -1.93
C GLY A 55 -13.00 -12.95 -2.58
N ILE A 56 -12.69 -11.92 -1.78
CA ILE A 56 -11.95 -10.74 -2.20
C ILE A 56 -10.46 -11.09 -2.24
N ARG A 57 -9.97 -11.37 -3.44
CA ARG A 57 -8.60 -11.85 -3.66
C ARG A 57 -7.86 -11.00 -4.67
N VAL A 58 -6.77 -10.38 -4.24
CA VAL A 58 -5.93 -9.51 -5.07
C VAL A 58 -4.50 -9.48 -4.54
N LYS A 59 -3.52 -9.51 -5.45
CA LYS A 59 -2.10 -9.39 -5.14
C LYS A 59 -1.43 -8.45 -6.12
N ALA A 60 -0.75 -7.45 -5.58
CA ALA A 60 0.17 -6.60 -6.31
C ALA A 60 1.59 -7.14 -6.13
N TYR A 61 2.32 -7.36 -7.22
CA TYR A 61 3.70 -7.84 -7.15
C TYR A 61 4.50 -7.51 -8.42
N LEU A 62 5.82 -7.64 -8.33
CA LEU A 62 6.72 -7.49 -9.47
C LEU A 62 7.03 -8.85 -10.07
N ASP A 63 7.12 -8.89 -11.39
CA ASP A 63 7.53 -10.06 -12.16
C ASP A 63 8.53 -9.64 -13.24
N ASN A 64 9.38 -10.57 -13.67
CA ASN A 64 10.40 -10.35 -14.70
C ASN A 64 11.26 -9.08 -14.48
N LEU A 65 11.72 -8.84 -13.24
CA LEU A 65 12.59 -7.72 -12.93
C LEU A 65 13.97 -7.94 -13.58
N THR A 66 14.35 -7.01 -14.46
CA THR A 66 15.66 -6.95 -15.10
C THR A 66 16.34 -5.63 -14.78
N ARG A 67 17.50 -5.37 -15.40
CA ARG A 67 18.18 -4.07 -15.31
C ARG A 67 17.47 -2.96 -16.09
N GLU A 68 16.63 -3.33 -17.05
CA GLU A 68 16.05 -2.40 -18.04
C GLU A 68 14.53 -2.34 -17.97
N SER A 69 13.88 -3.28 -17.29
CA SER A 69 12.42 -3.37 -17.24
C SER A 69 11.95 -4.15 -16.03
N VAL A 70 10.69 -3.91 -15.67
CA VAL A 70 9.94 -4.70 -14.70
C VAL A 70 8.51 -4.85 -15.21
N THR A 71 7.86 -5.97 -14.88
CA THR A 71 6.41 -6.12 -15.03
C THR A 71 5.75 -5.91 -13.68
N VAL A 72 4.84 -4.95 -13.58
CA VAL A 72 3.97 -4.80 -12.40
C VAL A 72 2.70 -5.59 -12.64
N ARG A 73 2.35 -6.47 -11.70
CA ARG A 73 1.17 -7.35 -11.76
C ARG A 73 0.16 -6.97 -10.69
N LEU A 74 -1.11 -7.07 -11.05
CA LEU A 74 -2.27 -6.91 -10.18
C LEU A 74 -3.22 -8.04 -10.50
N ASP A 75 -3.10 -9.14 -9.76
CA ASP A 75 -3.73 -10.40 -10.12
C ASP A 75 -4.76 -10.79 -9.06
N GLY A 76 -5.95 -11.18 -9.53
CA GLY A 76 -6.91 -11.95 -8.75
C GLY A 76 -6.72 -13.46 -8.95
N TRP A 77 -7.16 -14.28 -8.00
CA TRP A 77 -7.13 -15.74 -8.11
C TRP A 77 -8.40 -16.40 -7.52
N GLY A 78 -8.54 -17.69 -7.79
CA GLY A 78 -9.72 -18.47 -7.38
C GLY A 78 -10.94 -18.08 -8.20
N ASP A 79 -12.05 -17.81 -7.52
CA ASP A 79 -13.32 -17.36 -8.10
C ASP A 79 -13.54 -15.84 -7.98
N THR A 80 -12.54 -15.08 -7.53
CA THR A 80 -12.62 -13.62 -7.46
C THR A 80 -12.93 -13.01 -8.84
N VAL A 81 -13.75 -11.97 -8.86
CA VAL A 81 -13.99 -11.17 -10.06
C VAL A 81 -13.41 -9.79 -9.81
N LEU A 82 -12.17 -9.60 -10.29
CA LEU A 82 -11.41 -8.35 -10.19
C LEU A 82 -11.78 -7.43 -11.36
N ASN A 83 -12.65 -6.45 -11.11
CA ASN A 83 -13.07 -5.46 -12.13
C ASN A 83 -11.99 -4.40 -12.34
N GLY A 84 -11.25 -4.04 -11.27
CA GLY A 84 -10.33 -2.92 -11.24
C GLY A 84 -9.33 -3.02 -10.10
N ALA A 85 -8.08 -2.66 -10.35
CA ALA A 85 -7.10 -2.43 -9.30
C ALA A 85 -6.04 -1.42 -9.76
N MET A 86 -5.45 -0.74 -8.79
CA MET A 86 -4.30 0.13 -8.99
C MET A 86 -3.29 -0.09 -7.87
N CYS A 87 -2.02 0.13 -8.18
CA CYS A 87 -0.96 0.22 -7.19
C CYS A 87 -0.08 1.45 -7.44
N ASN A 88 0.74 1.78 -6.45
CA ASN A 88 1.82 2.74 -6.55
C ASN A 88 3.10 2.09 -6.05
N TRP A 89 4.25 2.61 -6.46
CA TRP A 89 5.56 2.06 -6.10
C TRP A 89 6.61 3.15 -5.91
N LEU A 90 7.64 2.85 -5.12
CA LEU A 90 8.77 3.74 -4.87
C LEU A 90 10.08 3.03 -5.24
N PRO A 91 10.67 3.29 -6.42
CA PRO A 91 11.93 2.68 -6.79
C PRO A 91 13.11 3.37 -6.09
N PHE A 92 14.04 2.60 -5.55
CA PHE A 92 15.35 3.10 -5.10
C PHE A 92 16.44 2.06 -5.39
N TYR A 93 17.71 2.52 -5.41
CA TYR A 93 18.82 1.63 -5.72
C TYR A 93 19.00 0.57 -4.64
N THR A 94 19.32 -0.66 -5.03
CA THR A 94 19.63 -1.73 -4.06
C THR A 94 20.85 -1.37 -3.20
N SER A 95 21.77 -0.57 -3.75
CA SER A 95 22.92 -0.01 -3.03
C SER A 95 22.60 1.20 -2.14
N ASP A 96 21.35 1.66 -2.12
CA ASP A 96 20.93 2.73 -1.21
C ASP A 96 21.24 2.33 0.23
N ARG A 97 21.94 3.20 0.95
CA ARG A 97 22.39 2.95 2.32
C ARG A 97 21.40 3.44 3.37
N GLU A 98 20.49 4.31 2.96
CA GLU A 98 19.50 4.96 3.80
C GLU A 98 18.19 4.17 3.77
N LEU A 99 17.74 3.75 2.59
CA LEU A 99 16.46 3.05 2.44
C LEU A 99 16.60 1.53 2.51
N GLN A 100 15.71 0.93 3.31
CA GLN A 100 15.48 -0.51 3.35
C GLN A 100 14.00 -0.79 3.10
N SER A 101 13.69 -1.94 2.52
CA SER A 101 12.31 -2.39 2.35
C SER A 101 12.23 -3.91 2.35
N GLY A 102 11.01 -4.42 2.48
CA GLY A 102 10.70 -5.83 2.34
C GLY A 102 9.20 -6.04 2.34
N SER A 103 8.77 -7.29 2.48
CA SER A 103 7.36 -7.64 2.63
C SER A 103 7.23 -8.77 3.64
N ALA A 104 6.10 -8.82 4.34
CA ALA A 104 5.74 -9.93 5.21
C ALA A 104 4.25 -10.27 5.01
N SER A 105 3.92 -11.52 5.28
CA SER A 105 2.61 -12.11 5.02
C SER A 105 2.10 -12.87 6.24
N THR A 106 0.79 -12.87 6.45
CA THR A 106 0.16 -13.76 7.43
C THR A 106 0.41 -15.25 7.13
N LEU A 107 0.84 -15.57 5.91
CA LEU A 107 1.25 -16.92 5.51
C LEU A 107 2.65 -17.31 5.99
N ASP A 108 3.45 -16.36 6.47
CA ASP A 108 4.81 -16.61 6.97
C ASP A 108 4.81 -17.10 8.42
N VAL A 109 3.65 -17.05 9.12
CA VAL A 109 3.53 -17.40 10.53
C VAL A 109 3.22 -18.90 10.71
N PRO A 110 3.97 -19.65 11.55
CA PRO A 110 3.83 -21.11 11.68
C PRO A 110 2.47 -21.58 12.21
N THR A 111 1.84 -20.80 13.09
CA THR A 111 0.61 -21.17 13.78
C THR A 111 -0.60 -20.63 13.03
N ARG A 112 -0.90 -21.20 11.87
CA ARG A 112 -2.08 -20.86 11.09
C ARG A 112 -3.35 -21.42 11.77
N THR A 113 -3.95 -20.68 12.69
CA THR A 113 -5.35 -20.93 13.05
C THR A 113 -6.25 -20.19 12.07
N PRO A 114 -7.34 -20.80 11.57
CA PRO A 114 -8.34 -20.08 10.78
C PRO A 114 -8.81 -18.83 11.55
N SER A 115 -8.79 -17.67 10.87
CA SER A 115 -9.15 -16.34 11.38
C SER A 115 -8.42 -15.92 12.69
N GLN A 116 -7.13 -15.61 12.61
CA GLN A 116 -6.48 -14.86 13.69
C GLN A 116 -6.83 -13.38 13.56
N ALA A 117 -7.44 -12.82 14.62
CA ALA A 117 -7.71 -11.40 14.71
C ALA A 117 -6.40 -10.57 14.69
N THR A 118 -5.32 -11.11 15.24
CA THR A 118 -4.04 -10.40 15.33
C THR A 118 -2.92 -11.24 14.76
N THR A 119 -2.15 -10.69 13.83
CA THR A 119 -0.97 -11.36 13.26
C THR A 119 0.24 -10.46 13.42
N ALA A 120 1.13 -10.81 14.34
CA ALA A 120 2.39 -10.11 14.59
C ALA A 120 3.56 -10.89 13.96
N ILE A 121 4.37 -10.19 13.17
CA ILE A 121 5.50 -10.76 12.43
C ILE A 121 6.75 -9.94 12.78
N GLU A 122 7.75 -10.59 13.35
CA GLU A 122 9.05 -9.96 13.59
C GLU A 122 9.79 -9.75 12.26
N VAL A 123 10.23 -8.53 12.00
CA VAL A 123 10.95 -8.15 10.79
C VAL A 123 12.32 -7.60 11.15
N THR A 124 13.36 -8.23 10.63
CA THR A 124 14.75 -7.75 10.73
C THR A 124 15.12 -6.94 9.49
N PHE A 125 15.86 -5.84 9.68
CA PHE A 125 16.36 -5.03 8.58
C PHE A 125 17.46 -5.76 7.78
N PRO A 126 17.25 -6.07 6.48
CA PRO A 126 18.08 -7.00 5.73
C PRO A 126 19.47 -6.43 5.37
N LYS A 127 19.64 -5.10 5.34
CA LYS A 127 20.95 -4.46 5.11
C LYS A 127 21.73 -4.20 6.40
N GLY A 128 21.22 -4.67 7.54
CA GLY A 128 21.78 -4.42 8.87
C GLY A 128 21.07 -3.26 9.60
N PRO A 129 21.51 -2.98 10.84
CA PRO A 129 20.82 -2.03 11.70
C PRO A 129 21.02 -0.58 11.28
N PHE A 130 20.04 0.26 11.61
CA PHE A 130 20.15 1.71 11.54
C PHE A 130 20.95 2.28 12.72
N ALA A 131 21.45 3.51 12.59
CA ALA A 131 22.15 4.20 13.69
C ALA A 131 21.21 4.56 14.87
N ALA A 132 19.93 4.74 14.59
CA ALA A 132 18.84 4.99 15.54
C ALA A 132 17.54 4.37 14.97
N PRO A 133 16.48 4.17 15.77
CA PRO A 133 15.20 3.68 15.26
C PRO A 133 14.72 4.48 14.03
N PRO A 134 14.48 3.82 12.87
CA PRO A 134 14.02 4.48 11.65
C PRO A 134 12.53 4.85 11.74
N LEU A 135 12.05 5.58 10.74
CA LEU A 135 10.61 5.61 10.44
C LEU A 135 10.26 4.44 9.52
N VAL A 136 9.13 3.78 9.78
CA VAL A 136 8.64 2.63 9.00
C VAL A 136 7.26 2.94 8.43
N VAL A 137 7.13 2.78 7.12
CA VAL A 137 5.88 2.96 6.36
C VAL A 137 5.43 1.61 5.85
N VAL A 138 4.13 1.31 5.97
CA VAL A 138 3.54 0.01 5.58
C VAL A 138 2.40 0.23 4.57
N TRP A 139 2.39 -0.58 3.51
CA TRP A 139 1.37 -0.60 2.46
C TRP A 139 0.87 -2.03 2.21
N LEU A 140 -0.44 -2.23 2.17
CA LEU A 140 -1.04 -3.50 1.77
C LEU A 140 -0.72 -3.81 0.31
N ASN A 141 -0.27 -5.03 0.03
CA ASN A 141 -0.01 -5.51 -1.33
C ASN A 141 -0.68 -6.85 -1.65
N MET A 142 -1.34 -7.50 -0.67
CA MET A 142 -2.14 -8.70 -0.91
C MET A 142 -3.30 -8.78 0.07
N LEU A 143 -4.48 -9.18 -0.42
CA LEU A 143 -5.68 -9.44 0.38
C LEU A 143 -6.35 -10.75 -0.07
N ASP A 144 -6.80 -11.56 0.88
CA ASP A 144 -7.66 -12.74 0.69
C ASP A 144 -8.70 -12.79 1.81
N PHE A 145 -9.88 -12.26 1.53
CA PHE A 145 -11.04 -12.37 2.43
C PHE A 145 -12.08 -13.35 1.89
N ASP A 146 -12.83 -13.97 2.80
CA ASP A 146 -14.14 -14.55 2.47
C ASP A 146 -15.18 -13.45 2.21
N GLU A 147 -16.23 -13.78 1.47
CA GLU A 147 -17.30 -12.87 1.08
C GLU A 147 -18.42 -12.68 2.12
N LYS A 148 -18.52 -13.52 3.15
CA LYS A 148 -19.69 -13.57 4.04
C LYS A 148 -19.74 -12.45 5.08
N HIS A 149 -18.59 -11.88 5.41
CA HIS A 149 -18.45 -10.86 6.45
C HIS A 149 -17.71 -9.63 5.93
N ASN A 150 -17.86 -8.50 6.64
CA ASN A 150 -17.19 -7.26 6.25
C ASN A 150 -15.68 -7.47 6.10
N TRP A 151 -15.09 -6.73 5.17
CA TRP A 151 -13.66 -6.79 4.87
C TRP A 151 -12.92 -5.78 5.73
N ARG A 152 -12.23 -6.30 6.74
CA ARG A 152 -11.53 -5.50 7.75
C ARG A 152 -10.09 -5.93 7.88
N ILE A 153 -9.16 -4.99 7.69
CA ILE A 153 -7.74 -5.22 7.91
C ILE A 153 -7.06 -3.92 8.28
N LYS A 154 -6.00 -4.03 9.09
CA LYS A 154 -5.07 -2.95 9.39
C LYS A 154 -3.65 -3.49 9.35
N ALA A 155 -2.81 -2.81 8.58
CA ALA A 155 -1.38 -3.05 8.47
C ALA A 155 -0.60 -1.94 9.18
N THR A 156 0.16 -2.29 10.23
CA THR A 156 0.95 -1.32 11.00
C THR A 156 2.32 -1.86 11.38
N ALA A 157 3.24 -0.96 11.78
CA ALA A 157 4.50 -1.31 12.41
C ALA A 157 4.49 -0.85 13.87
N SER A 158 4.97 -1.69 14.78
CA SER A 158 5.25 -1.34 16.19
C SER A 158 6.66 -1.78 16.59
N ASP A 159 7.06 -1.44 17.81
CA ASP A 159 8.31 -1.92 18.43
C ASP A 159 9.54 -1.70 17.53
N ILE A 160 9.58 -0.53 16.89
CA ILE A 160 10.63 -0.15 15.95
C ILE A 160 11.92 0.12 16.72
N THR A 161 12.93 -0.70 16.47
CA THR A 161 14.29 -0.56 17.00
C THR A 161 15.26 -0.25 15.87
N CYS A 162 16.56 -0.09 16.16
CA CYS A 162 17.56 -0.02 15.11
C CYS A 162 17.74 -1.33 14.34
N PHE A 163 17.32 -2.49 14.86
CA PHE A 163 17.55 -3.81 14.26
C PHE A 163 16.35 -4.33 13.44
N GLY A 164 15.15 -3.86 13.77
CA GLY A 164 13.92 -4.38 13.19
C GLY A 164 12.69 -3.75 13.82
N PHE A 165 11.53 -4.32 13.51
CA PHE A 165 10.23 -3.91 14.02
C PHE A 165 9.25 -5.09 14.02
N VAL A 166 8.07 -4.92 14.61
CA VAL A 166 6.97 -5.88 14.52
C VAL A 166 5.96 -5.38 13.50
N MET A 167 5.72 -6.15 12.44
CA MET A 167 4.63 -5.92 11.50
C MET A 167 3.34 -6.55 12.02
N HIS A 168 2.26 -5.77 12.03
CA HIS A 168 0.92 -6.23 12.35
C HIS A 168 0.07 -6.28 11.08
N LEU A 169 -0.64 -7.39 10.88
CA LEU A 169 -1.68 -7.59 9.86
C LEU A 169 -2.95 -8.07 10.55
N ASP A 170 -3.66 -7.13 11.14
CA ASP A 170 -4.76 -7.41 12.08
C ASP A 170 -6.11 -7.27 11.41
N THR A 171 -7.07 -8.09 11.83
CA THR A 171 -8.48 -8.05 11.47
C THR A 171 -9.34 -8.01 12.74
N TRP A 172 -10.64 -7.73 12.62
CA TRP A 172 -11.52 -7.64 13.78
C TRP A 172 -12.99 -7.91 13.43
N GLY A 173 -13.80 -8.07 14.48
CA GLY A 173 -15.21 -8.42 14.35
C GLY A 173 -15.37 -9.85 13.86
N ASP A 174 -16.25 -10.03 12.88
CA ASP A 174 -16.58 -11.30 12.24
C ASP A 174 -15.82 -11.55 10.94
N THR A 175 -14.83 -10.71 10.61
CA THR A 175 -14.07 -10.83 9.36
C THR A 175 -13.30 -12.15 9.29
N ILE A 176 -13.43 -12.83 8.14
CA ILE A 176 -12.65 -14.02 7.83
C ILE A 176 -11.53 -13.61 6.86
N LEU A 177 -10.34 -13.40 7.43
CA LEU A 177 -9.11 -13.12 6.69
C LEU A 177 -8.33 -14.43 6.47
N ASN A 178 -8.27 -14.90 5.22
CA ASN A 178 -7.54 -16.12 4.86
C ASN A 178 -6.04 -15.88 4.71
N ALA A 179 -5.68 -14.71 4.16
CA ALA A 179 -4.32 -14.25 3.99
C ALA A 179 -4.24 -12.74 3.73
N ALA A 180 -3.16 -12.09 4.18
CA ALA A 180 -2.78 -10.77 3.74
C ALA A 180 -1.26 -10.64 3.69
N ALA A 181 -0.78 -9.66 2.93
CA ALA A 181 0.60 -9.24 2.96
C ALA A 181 0.69 -7.71 2.87
N ALA A 182 1.77 -7.18 3.42
CA ALA A 182 2.13 -5.79 3.27
C ALA A 182 3.61 -5.65 2.89
N THR A 183 3.90 -4.61 2.12
CA THR A 183 5.25 -4.10 1.89
C THR A 183 5.56 -3.04 2.94
N TRP A 184 6.81 -3.01 3.38
CA TRP A 184 7.31 -2.00 4.30
C TRP A 184 8.52 -1.27 3.72
N ILE A 185 8.70 -0.02 4.12
CA ILE A 185 9.84 0.84 3.77
C ILE A 185 10.33 1.48 5.05
N ALA A 186 11.63 1.41 5.31
CA ALA A 186 12.29 1.99 6.46
C ALA A 186 13.40 2.96 6.03
N TYR A 187 13.49 4.10 6.71
CA TYR A 187 14.51 5.13 6.45
C TYR A 187 14.87 5.90 7.74
N PRO A 188 16.06 6.51 7.85
CA PRO A 188 16.44 7.25 9.04
C PRO A 188 15.50 8.41 9.33
N ALA A 189 15.07 8.52 10.58
CA ALA A 189 14.14 9.56 10.99
C ALA A 189 14.71 10.99 10.83
N ASN A 190 16.01 11.17 10.67
CA ASN A 190 16.64 12.48 10.50
C ASN A 190 16.91 12.87 9.04
N LEU A 191 16.45 12.08 8.06
CA LEU A 191 16.58 12.46 6.65
C LEU A 191 15.78 13.74 6.36
N PRO A 192 16.43 14.82 5.87
CA PRO A 192 15.77 16.11 5.69
C PRO A 192 14.87 16.16 4.45
N ASN A 193 15.10 15.29 3.47
CA ASN A 193 14.40 15.28 2.19
C ASN A 193 13.30 14.21 2.10
N ILE A 194 12.99 13.52 3.22
CA ILE A 194 11.96 12.48 3.28
C ILE A 194 11.03 12.74 4.47
N MET A 195 9.74 12.85 4.16
CA MET A 195 8.66 12.85 5.15
C MET A 195 7.77 11.63 4.93
N SER A 196 7.10 11.17 5.99
CA SER A 196 6.07 10.14 5.88
C SER A 196 5.01 10.37 6.93
N GLY A 197 3.87 9.73 6.72
CA GLY A 197 2.76 9.78 7.65
C GLY A 197 1.66 8.82 7.23
N SER A 198 0.57 8.85 7.98
CA SER A 198 -0.65 8.12 7.67
C SER A 198 -1.87 8.97 8.00
N PHE A 199 -2.97 8.64 7.35
CA PHE A 199 -4.27 9.26 7.58
C PHE A 199 -5.34 8.20 7.39
N LYS A 200 -6.49 8.39 8.04
CA LYS A 200 -7.65 7.51 7.88
C LYS A 200 -8.95 8.30 7.84
N VAL A 201 -9.98 7.67 7.28
CA VAL A 201 -11.30 8.27 7.11
C VAL A 201 -11.91 8.67 8.47
N THR A 202 -11.68 7.88 9.52
CA THR A 202 -12.18 8.23 10.86
C THR A 202 -11.47 9.41 11.53
N ASP A 203 -10.43 10.00 10.91
CA ASP A 203 -9.84 11.26 11.39
C ASP A 203 -10.71 12.49 11.01
N VAL A 204 -11.57 12.37 9.99
CA VAL A 204 -12.38 13.48 9.46
C VAL A 204 -13.88 13.30 9.62
N ARG A 205 -14.33 12.09 9.99
CA ARG A 205 -15.75 11.82 10.30
C ARG A 205 -15.93 10.64 11.25
N PRO A 206 -17.07 10.54 11.96
CA PRO A 206 -17.39 9.37 12.77
C PRO A 206 -17.53 8.09 11.93
N TRP A 207 -17.16 6.95 12.53
CA TRP A 207 -17.25 5.62 11.91
C TRP A 207 -18.69 5.22 11.53
N HIS A 208 -19.68 5.59 12.35
CA HIS A 208 -21.09 5.23 12.17
C HIS A 208 -21.83 6.09 11.13
N GLU A 209 -21.13 7.01 10.45
CA GLU A 209 -21.65 7.81 9.35
C GLU A 209 -20.87 7.52 8.06
N PRO A 210 -21.00 6.32 7.46
CA PRO A 210 -20.28 5.97 6.24
C PRO A 210 -20.64 6.92 5.09
N ARG A 211 -19.63 7.38 4.36
CA ARG A 211 -19.75 8.26 3.19
C ARG A 211 -18.84 7.77 2.08
N LEU A 212 -19.29 7.94 0.84
CA LEU A 212 -18.53 7.56 -0.35
C LEU A 212 -17.28 8.43 -0.51
N GLU A 213 -17.42 9.73 -0.36
CA GLU A 213 -16.32 10.70 -0.55
C GLU A 213 -15.78 11.16 0.80
N ASN A 214 -14.46 11.07 0.99
CA ASN A 214 -13.81 11.45 2.24
C ASN A 214 -12.52 12.19 1.94
N LYS A 215 -12.41 13.43 2.41
CA LYS A 215 -11.26 14.31 2.18
C LYS A 215 -10.70 14.81 3.51
N GLY A 216 -9.38 14.94 3.58
CA GLY A 216 -8.68 15.63 4.66
C GLY A 216 -7.35 16.21 4.21
N SER A 217 -6.54 16.61 5.19
CA SER A 217 -5.18 17.12 4.97
C SER A 217 -4.19 16.41 5.88
N ALA A 218 -2.95 16.25 5.43
CA ALA A 218 -1.84 15.77 6.24
C ALA A 218 -0.70 16.79 6.19
N GLN A 219 -0.18 17.15 7.36
CA GLN A 219 0.95 18.07 7.51
C GLN A 219 2.24 17.27 7.64
N PHE A 220 3.30 17.72 6.99
CA PHE A 220 4.63 17.21 7.22
C PHE A 220 5.15 17.70 8.57
N ARG A 221 5.95 16.85 9.23
CA ARG A 221 6.60 17.18 10.50
C ARG A 221 7.55 18.37 10.43
N ALA A 222 8.02 18.71 9.22
CA ALA A 222 8.80 19.91 8.92
C ALA A 222 8.61 20.27 7.44
N ALA A 223 8.81 21.54 7.11
CA ALA A 223 8.78 22.00 5.73
C ALA A 223 9.97 21.42 4.94
N LEU A 224 9.69 20.95 3.73
CA LEU A 224 10.69 20.57 2.72
C LEU A 224 11.15 21.81 1.95
N GLN A 225 12.24 21.70 1.19
CA GLN A 225 12.76 22.85 0.43
C GLN A 225 12.03 23.06 -0.88
N THR A 226 11.48 21.99 -1.45
CA THR A 226 10.66 22.00 -2.67
C THR A 226 9.49 21.03 -2.52
N THR A 227 8.44 21.27 -3.30
CA THR A 227 7.28 20.40 -3.38
C THR A 227 7.70 18.95 -3.68
N PRO A 228 7.42 17.98 -2.79
CA PRO A 228 7.86 16.60 -2.95
C PRO A 228 6.98 15.79 -3.89
N GLY A 229 7.54 14.70 -4.43
CA GLY A 229 6.75 13.63 -5.01
C GLY A 229 6.13 12.77 -3.90
N ILE A 230 4.82 12.51 -3.98
CA ILE A 230 4.14 11.61 -3.05
C ILE A 230 4.07 10.19 -3.62
N ARG A 231 4.38 9.20 -2.79
CA ARG A 231 4.12 7.77 -3.00
C ARG A 231 3.38 7.22 -1.80
N GLY A 232 2.54 6.22 -1.99
CA GLY A 232 1.71 5.72 -0.89
C GLY A 232 0.82 4.55 -1.27
N GLY A 233 0.15 4.01 -0.26
CA GLY A 233 -0.76 2.87 -0.44
C GLY A 233 -1.70 2.73 0.74
N LEU A 234 -2.79 2.00 0.50
CA LEU A 234 -3.76 1.61 1.52
C LEU A 234 -3.05 0.82 2.63
N ASN A 235 -3.36 1.11 3.87
CA ASN A 235 -2.88 0.38 5.04
C ASN A 235 -4.03 -0.14 5.92
N MET A 236 -5.27 0.25 5.63
CA MET A 236 -6.44 -0.16 6.42
C MET A 236 -7.70 -0.17 5.56
N LEU A 237 -8.58 -1.14 5.79
CA LEU A 237 -9.93 -1.24 5.22
C LEU A 237 -10.93 -1.59 6.33
N ASP A 238 -12.12 -0.99 6.29
CA ASP A 238 -13.35 -1.43 6.98
C ASP A 238 -14.54 -1.18 6.05
N ILE A 239 -14.88 -2.18 5.23
CA ILE A 239 -15.88 -2.08 4.16
C ILE A 239 -16.93 -3.18 4.33
N ALA A 240 -18.21 -2.83 4.17
CA ALA A 240 -19.28 -3.83 4.25
C ALA A 240 -19.25 -4.81 3.07
N CYS A 241 -19.55 -6.09 3.32
CA CYS A 241 -19.68 -7.12 2.28
C CYS A 241 -20.99 -7.07 1.48
N LYS A 242 -21.83 -6.04 1.68
CA LYS A 242 -23.17 -5.94 1.09
C LYS A 242 -23.15 -5.52 -0.39
N ALA A 243 -22.07 -4.90 -0.82
CA ALA A 243 -21.81 -4.40 -2.18
C ALA A 243 -20.36 -4.75 -2.56
N ASP A 244 -19.97 -4.56 -3.81
CA ASP A 244 -18.59 -4.81 -4.24
C ASP A 244 -17.59 -3.97 -3.42
N LEU A 245 -16.38 -4.51 -3.23
CA LEU A 245 -15.29 -3.77 -2.61
C LEU A 245 -14.81 -2.73 -3.61
N ARG A 246 -15.08 -1.45 -3.32
CA ARG A 246 -14.71 -0.32 -4.15
C ARG A 246 -14.04 0.74 -3.30
N ILE A 247 -12.77 1.01 -3.57
CA ILE A 247 -12.01 2.02 -2.84
C ILE A 247 -10.91 2.60 -3.72
N LYS A 248 -10.60 3.88 -3.53
CA LYS A 248 -9.47 4.56 -4.14
C LYS A 248 -8.89 5.58 -3.16
N VAL A 249 -7.59 5.52 -2.91
CA VAL A 249 -6.85 6.61 -2.28
C VAL A 249 -6.24 7.53 -3.34
N GLY A 250 -6.26 8.83 -3.06
CA GLY A 250 -5.59 9.85 -3.84
C GLY A 250 -5.03 10.95 -2.95
N TRP A 251 -4.21 11.80 -3.56
CA TRP A 251 -3.64 12.99 -2.94
C TRP A 251 -3.54 14.11 -3.98
N SER A 252 -3.67 15.34 -3.51
CA SER A 252 -3.69 16.56 -4.31
C SER A 252 -3.16 17.73 -3.47
N ASN A 253 -2.98 18.90 -4.10
CA ASN A 253 -2.56 20.13 -3.42
C ASN A 253 -1.35 19.89 -2.50
N VAL A 254 -0.32 19.27 -3.07
CA VAL A 254 0.94 18.98 -2.38
C VAL A 254 1.80 20.23 -2.46
N ASP A 255 2.32 20.67 -1.32
CA ASP A 255 3.30 21.75 -1.21
C ASP A 255 4.46 21.32 -0.29
N GLU A 256 5.33 22.25 0.09
CA GLU A 256 6.49 21.98 0.96
C GLU A 256 6.11 21.57 2.39
N THR A 257 4.86 21.79 2.79
CA THR A 257 4.39 21.65 4.17
C THR A 257 3.38 20.52 4.35
N GLY A 258 2.72 20.08 3.29
CA GLY A 258 1.76 18.98 3.40
C GLY A 258 1.10 18.56 2.09
N LEU A 259 -0.03 17.88 2.25
CA LEU A 259 -0.90 17.47 1.15
C LEU A 259 -2.38 17.47 1.58
N GLU A 260 -3.27 17.53 0.61
CA GLU A 260 -4.65 17.06 0.76
C GLU A 260 -4.76 15.61 0.29
N TRP A 261 -5.59 14.83 0.97
CA TRP A 261 -5.83 13.42 0.65
C TRP A 261 -7.32 13.16 0.46
N ASN A 262 -7.63 12.13 -0.33
CA ASN A 262 -8.96 11.57 -0.47
C ASN A 262 -8.93 10.05 -0.36
N ILE A 263 -9.92 9.46 0.32
CA ILE A 263 -10.17 8.02 0.33
C ILE A 263 -11.64 7.82 -0.01
N ASP A 264 -11.89 7.48 -1.27
CA ASP A 264 -13.23 7.48 -1.83
C ASP A 264 -13.68 6.06 -2.20
N SER A 265 -14.99 5.90 -2.21
CA SER A 265 -15.73 4.75 -2.71
C SER A 265 -16.81 5.21 -3.69
N TRP A 266 -17.54 4.28 -4.31
CA TRP A 266 -18.60 4.64 -5.26
C TRP A 266 -19.72 3.60 -5.31
N SER A 267 -20.80 3.93 -6.02
CA SER A 267 -22.01 3.11 -6.16
C SER A 267 -22.68 2.84 -4.79
N ASP A 268 -22.89 1.58 -4.46
CA ASP A 268 -23.62 1.07 -3.30
C ASP A 268 -22.68 0.56 -2.19
N THR A 269 -21.37 0.79 -2.33
CA THR A 269 -20.36 0.39 -1.34
C THR A 269 -20.53 1.18 -0.03
N ILE A 270 -20.45 0.47 1.10
CA ILE A 270 -20.51 1.08 2.44
C ILE A 270 -19.09 1.06 3.02
N LEU A 271 -18.44 2.23 2.96
CA LEU A 271 -17.09 2.47 3.49
C LEU A 271 -17.20 3.01 4.93
N TYR A 272 -16.94 2.18 5.94
CA TYR A 272 -16.95 2.63 7.34
C TYR A 272 -15.68 3.39 7.70
N ASP A 273 -14.53 2.80 7.40
CA ASP A 273 -13.20 3.39 7.58
C ASP A 273 -12.24 2.84 6.53
N ALA A 274 -11.16 3.57 6.30
CA ALA A 274 -10.01 3.12 5.54
C ALA A 274 -8.85 4.07 5.81
N GLY A 275 -7.64 3.60 5.58
CA GLY A 275 -6.44 4.39 5.81
C GLY A 275 -5.40 4.16 4.75
N ALA A 276 -4.47 5.11 4.65
CA ALA A 276 -3.29 5.00 3.82
C ALA A 276 -2.06 5.55 4.54
N SER A 277 -0.90 5.06 4.12
CA SER A 277 0.39 5.61 4.52
C SER A 277 1.09 6.22 3.29
N TYR A 278 1.81 7.31 3.46
CA TYR A 278 2.54 7.98 2.39
C TYR A 278 4.02 8.20 2.73
N ILE A 279 4.82 8.36 1.69
CA ILE A 279 6.18 8.90 1.69
C ILE A 279 6.18 10.10 0.74
N ALA A 280 6.63 11.24 1.26
CA ALA A 280 6.93 12.43 0.49
C ALA A 280 8.44 12.52 0.29
N LEU A 281 8.88 12.44 -0.97
CA LEU A 281 10.29 12.47 -1.34
C LEU A 281 10.59 13.75 -2.11
N GLN A 282 11.47 14.57 -1.56
CA GLN A 282 12.02 15.72 -2.26
C GLN A 282 13.15 15.25 -3.20
N LEU A 283 12.98 15.51 -4.50
CA LEU A 283 14.03 15.30 -5.50
C LEU A 283 14.88 16.57 -5.63
N TYR A 284 16.19 16.39 -5.81
CA TYR A 284 17.20 17.46 -5.80
C TYR A 284 17.27 18.27 -7.09
#